data_AF-A0A5C1E944-F1
#
_entry.id   AF-A0A5C1E944-F1
#
_cell.length_a   1.000
_cell.length_b   1.000
_cell.length_c   1.000
_cell.angle_alpha   90.00
_cell.angle_beta   90.00
_cell.angle_gamma   90.00
#
_symmetry.space_group_name_H-M   'P 1'
#
loop_
_entity.id
_entity.type
_entity.pdbx_description
1 polymer ?
#
loop_
_entity_poly.entity_id
_entity_poly.type
_entity_poly.pdbx_seq_one_letter_code
_entity_poly.pdbx_strand_id
1 'polypeptide(L)'
;MEQKPGAKKPTTTSPVAPSKGALAATASPDWERIELDYRAGIKTLRQIASEHGITHGAVNKRAKANGWERDLSAKIQQKADSLVSKSLVSSPVSTETRIAERQVVEANAQAVADIRLAHRKDIQRTRTITMSLLCELEQQTGSDAVALLQELGVLMRAEDKNGQDKLNDLYHKIISLPGRAKTMKDLGESLRVLVALERQAFGLDDKDNAQVDPLTALLHGIAKSSGNAFRPIADDPEHGEAPAGGFQPVADPEEEED
;
A
#
# COMPACT_ATOMS: atom_id res chain seq x y z
N MET A 1 2.81 78.31 -60.93
CA MET A 1 1.42 77.79 -61.04
C MET A 1 1.19 76.88 -59.83
N GLU A 2 0.23 77.01 -58.93
CA GLU A 2 -0.88 77.94 -58.66
C GLU A 2 -1.21 77.72 -57.16
N GLN A 3 -1.07 78.76 -56.34
CA GLN A 3 -2.12 79.43 -55.56
C GLN A 3 -3.20 78.56 -54.85
N LYS A 4 -3.12 78.63 -53.50
CA LYS A 4 -4.14 78.50 -52.42
C LYS A 4 -5.40 79.40 -52.67
N PRO A 5 -6.44 79.51 -51.79
CA PRO A 5 -6.68 78.92 -50.45
C PRO A 5 -8.16 78.50 -50.14
N GLY A 6 -8.39 78.00 -48.91
CA GLY A 6 -9.72 78.01 -48.27
C GLY A 6 -9.65 77.68 -46.78
N ALA A 7 -9.67 78.70 -45.92
CA ALA A 7 -9.58 78.61 -44.46
C ALA A 7 -10.96 78.67 -43.79
N LYS A 8 -11.11 78.02 -42.62
CA LYS A 8 -11.86 78.51 -41.43
C LYS A 8 -11.52 77.64 -40.19
N LYS A 9 -11.06 78.30 -39.13
CA LYS A 9 -10.98 77.89 -37.70
C LYS A 9 -11.99 78.80 -36.94
N PRO A 10 -12.22 78.76 -35.59
CA PRO A 10 -11.64 77.95 -34.50
C PRO A 10 -12.68 77.46 -33.44
N THR A 11 -12.26 76.72 -32.39
CA THR A 11 -12.41 77.10 -30.96
C THR A 11 -11.79 76.05 -30.01
N THR A 12 -10.71 76.49 -29.34
CA THR A 12 -10.24 76.34 -27.94
C THR A 12 -11.12 75.47 -27.00
N THR A 13 -10.60 74.57 -26.15
CA THR A 13 -10.05 74.91 -24.80
C THR A 13 -9.29 73.72 -24.15
N SER A 14 -8.27 74.04 -23.35
CA SER A 14 -7.33 73.16 -22.61
C SER A 14 -7.84 72.78 -21.18
N PRO A 15 -7.10 72.00 -20.35
CA PRO A 15 -7.63 70.96 -19.44
C PRO A 15 -7.88 71.39 -17.98
N VAL A 16 -8.63 70.58 -17.21
CA VAL A 16 -8.84 70.71 -15.76
C VAL A 16 -8.43 69.42 -15.03
N ALA A 17 -7.65 69.57 -13.95
CA ALA A 17 -7.07 68.55 -13.09
C ALA A 17 -8.10 67.77 -12.23
N PRO A 18 -7.78 66.55 -11.76
CA PRO A 18 -8.69 65.79 -10.89
C PRO A 18 -8.57 66.21 -9.43
N SER A 19 -9.72 66.43 -8.80
CA SER A 19 -9.92 66.84 -7.41
C SER A 19 -9.78 65.67 -6.42
N LYS A 20 -9.24 65.99 -5.24
CA LYS A 20 -9.15 65.14 -4.04
C LYS A 20 -10.42 65.27 -3.17
N GLY A 21 -10.77 64.17 -2.47
CA GLY A 21 -11.67 64.12 -1.30
C GLY A 21 -12.36 62.74 -1.22
N ALA A 22 -12.52 62.05 -0.09
CA ALA A 22 -12.56 62.46 1.31
C ALA A 22 -12.16 61.31 2.28
N LEU A 23 -11.80 61.70 3.50
CA LEU A 23 -11.21 60.92 4.58
C LEU A 23 -12.19 60.00 5.35
N ALA A 24 -11.74 58.81 5.73
CA ALA A 24 -12.29 58.02 6.83
C ALA A 24 -11.38 58.16 8.08
N ALA A 25 -12.00 58.24 9.26
CA ALA A 25 -11.36 58.47 10.55
C ALA A 25 -10.27 57.42 10.87
N THR A 26 -9.05 57.90 11.14
CA THR A 26 -7.88 57.04 11.38
C THR A 26 -7.80 56.64 12.84
N ALA A 27 -8.29 55.45 13.18
CA ALA A 27 -7.62 54.66 14.20
C ALA A 27 -6.16 54.49 13.74
N SER A 28 -5.19 54.79 14.59
CA SER A 28 -3.77 54.61 14.21
C SER A 28 -3.56 53.15 13.84
N PRO A 29 -2.92 52.83 12.69
CA PRO A 29 -2.67 51.45 12.31
C PRO A 29 -1.91 50.71 13.42
N ASP A 30 -2.38 49.52 13.78
CA ASP A 30 -1.73 48.66 14.76
C ASP A 30 -0.43 48.10 14.17
N TRP A 31 0.67 48.84 14.38
CA TRP A 31 1.96 48.55 13.80
C TRP A 31 2.63 47.30 14.37
N GLU A 32 2.32 46.92 15.61
CA GLU A 32 2.86 45.72 16.25
C GLU A 32 2.30 44.46 15.59
N ARG A 33 0.99 44.46 15.32
CA ARG A 33 0.34 43.35 14.60
C ARG A 33 0.81 43.25 13.14
N ILE A 34 0.96 44.40 12.47
CA ILE A 34 1.52 44.46 11.11
C ILE A 34 2.96 43.94 11.08
N GLU A 35 3.76 44.23 12.10
CA GLU A 35 5.13 43.74 12.22
C GLU A 35 5.19 42.22 12.36
N LEU A 36 4.36 41.63 13.22
CA LEU A 36 4.27 40.18 13.40
C LEU A 36 3.87 39.47 12.10
N ASP A 37 2.83 39.95 11.42
CA ASP A 37 2.37 39.40 10.15
C ASP A 37 3.41 39.60 9.01
N TYR A 38 4.16 40.71 9.05
CA TYR A 38 5.24 40.96 8.12
C TYR A 38 6.41 40.01 8.33
N ARG A 39 6.86 39.82 9.58
CA ARG A 39 7.98 38.94 9.96
C ARG A 39 7.67 37.48 9.69
N ALA A 40 6.45 37.04 9.99
CA ALA A 40 5.99 35.66 9.73
C ALA A 40 6.04 35.29 8.25
N GLY A 41 5.94 36.27 7.35
CA GLY A 41 6.17 36.06 5.92
C GLY A 41 5.13 35.24 5.16
N ILE A 42 4.14 34.69 5.86
CA ILE A 42 3.01 33.89 5.36
C ILE A 42 2.10 34.76 4.47
N LYS A 43 1.48 35.81 5.04
CA LYS A 43 0.51 36.69 4.34
C LYS A 43 1.17 37.59 3.32
N THR A 44 0.54 37.83 2.17
CA THR A 44 1.11 38.78 1.21
C THR A 44 1.04 40.20 1.75
N LEU A 45 1.95 41.01 1.27
CA LEU A 45 2.08 42.41 1.60
C LEU A 45 0.83 43.25 1.25
N ARG A 46 0.04 42.83 0.24
CA ARG A 46 -1.27 43.41 -0.09
C ARG A 46 -2.37 42.95 0.86
N GLN A 47 -2.29 41.70 1.32
CA GLN A 47 -3.23 41.14 2.29
C GLN A 47 -3.09 41.78 3.67
N ILE A 48 -1.85 41.97 4.14
CA ILE A 48 -1.56 42.73 5.37
C ILE A 48 -2.09 44.16 5.25
N ALA A 49 -1.88 44.79 4.10
CA ALA A 49 -2.38 46.13 3.83
C ALA A 49 -3.93 46.23 3.84
N SER A 50 -4.63 45.27 3.22
CA SER A 50 -6.09 45.24 3.22
C SER A 50 -6.70 44.97 4.59
N GLU A 51 -6.10 44.09 5.40
CA GLU A 51 -6.57 43.76 6.75
C GLU A 51 -6.47 44.96 7.71
N HIS A 52 -5.49 45.82 7.49
CA HIS A 52 -5.23 46.99 8.33
C HIS A 52 -5.67 48.34 7.71
N GLY A 53 -6.38 48.31 6.57
CA GLY A 53 -6.91 49.51 5.93
C GLY A 53 -5.84 50.51 5.44
N ILE A 54 -4.62 50.03 5.18
CA ILE A 54 -3.47 50.85 4.76
C ILE A 54 -2.98 50.44 3.38
N THR A 55 -2.08 51.24 2.79
CA THR A 55 -1.46 50.87 1.52
C THR A 55 -0.28 49.94 1.73
N HIS A 56 -0.06 49.00 0.83
CA HIS A 56 1.13 48.14 0.82
C HIS A 56 2.45 48.95 0.87
N GLY A 57 2.48 50.11 0.20
CA GLY A 57 3.64 51.01 0.24
C GLY A 57 3.94 51.55 1.64
N ALA A 58 2.92 51.79 2.48
CA ALA A 58 3.10 52.22 3.86
C ALA A 58 3.74 51.13 4.72
N VAL A 59 3.32 49.86 4.56
CA VAL A 59 3.91 48.70 5.24
C VAL A 59 5.39 48.55 4.86
N ASN A 60 5.71 48.62 3.57
CA ASN A 60 7.10 48.50 3.09
C ASN A 60 8.00 49.66 3.55
N LYS A 61 7.48 50.89 3.54
CA LYS A 61 8.21 52.07 4.03
C LYS A 61 8.51 51.96 5.52
N ARG A 62 7.56 51.47 6.32
CA ARG A 62 7.72 51.25 7.76
C ARG A 62 8.70 50.11 8.06
N ALA A 63 8.57 48.98 7.36
CA ALA A 63 9.48 47.85 7.47
C ALA A 63 10.94 48.25 7.22
N LYS A 64 11.20 49.05 6.18
CA LYS A 64 12.53 49.58 5.88
C LYS A 64 13.06 50.56 6.93
N ALA A 65 12.19 51.42 7.48
CA ALA A 65 12.58 52.38 8.51
C ALA A 65 12.92 51.71 9.84
N ASN A 66 12.25 50.60 10.17
CA ASN A 66 12.40 49.89 11.45
C ASN A 66 13.22 48.59 11.35
N GLY A 67 13.81 48.30 10.18
CA GLY A 67 14.64 47.11 9.98
C GLY A 67 13.89 45.78 10.14
N TRP A 68 12.62 45.71 9.75
CA TRP A 68 11.87 44.45 9.83
C TRP A 68 12.37 43.45 8.81
N GLU A 69 12.78 42.28 9.28
CA GLU A 69 13.17 41.13 8.45
C GLU A 69 12.01 40.17 8.28
N ARG A 70 11.94 39.53 7.11
CA ARG A 70 10.80 38.68 6.73
C ARG A 70 11.26 37.27 6.46
N ASP A 71 10.65 36.30 7.16
CA ASP A 71 10.93 34.90 6.94
C ASP A 71 10.24 34.40 5.66
N LEU A 72 11.03 34.01 4.67
CA LEU A 72 10.53 33.48 3.39
C LEU A 72 10.72 31.96 3.28
N SER A 73 11.22 31.29 4.33
CA SER A 73 11.54 29.86 4.35
C SER A 73 10.38 28.99 3.83
N ALA A 74 9.16 29.19 4.35
CA ALA A 74 7.99 28.43 3.95
C ALA A 74 7.63 28.59 2.46
N LYS A 75 7.77 29.79 1.90
CA LYS A 75 7.49 30.04 0.46
C LYS A 75 8.59 29.48 -0.44
N ILE A 76 9.83 29.53 0.02
CA ILE A 76 10.97 28.93 -0.67
C ILE A 76 10.80 27.40 -0.69
N GLN A 77 10.42 26.80 0.44
CA GLN A 77 10.16 25.37 0.54
C GLN A 77 9.01 24.93 -0.36
N GLN A 78 7.86 25.61 -0.32
CA GLN A 78 6.74 25.31 -1.22
C GLN A 78 7.11 25.42 -2.71
N LYS A 79 7.97 26.41 -3.06
CA LYS A 79 8.46 26.56 -4.43
C LYS A 79 9.45 25.45 -4.80
N ALA A 80 10.31 25.03 -3.89
CA ALA A 80 11.22 23.90 -4.09
C ALA A 80 10.44 22.59 -4.28
N ASP A 81 9.45 22.31 -3.43
CA ASP A 81 8.60 21.12 -3.53
C ASP A 81 7.78 21.12 -4.82
N SER A 82 7.29 22.30 -5.25
CA SER A 82 6.62 22.46 -6.56
C SER A 82 7.57 22.22 -7.73
N LEU A 83 8.85 22.59 -7.62
CA LEU A 83 9.84 22.36 -8.68
C LEU A 83 10.24 20.88 -8.75
N VAL A 84 10.40 20.21 -7.61
CA VAL A 84 10.71 18.78 -7.54
C VAL A 84 9.54 17.96 -8.11
N SER A 85 8.32 18.19 -7.63
CA SER A 85 7.13 17.51 -8.16
C SER A 85 6.93 17.75 -9.66
N LYS A 86 7.13 18.98 -10.15
CA LYS A 86 7.12 19.26 -11.59
C LYS A 86 8.21 18.52 -12.33
N SER A 87 9.46 18.50 -11.84
CA SER A 87 10.56 17.77 -12.51
C SER A 87 10.36 16.26 -12.57
N LEU A 88 9.74 15.67 -11.53
CA LEU A 88 9.41 14.25 -11.47
C LEU A 88 8.28 13.88 -12.45
N VAL A 89 7.31 14.78 -12.64
CA VAL A 89 6.16 14.56 -13.53
C VAL A 89 6.43 15.05 -14.97
N SER A 90 7.37 15.97 -15.16
CA SER A 90 7.66 16.61 -16.45
C SER A 90 8.86 16.04 -17.20
N SER A 91 9.47 14.96 -16.71
CA SER A 91 10.41 14.20 -17.54
C SER A 91 9.58 13.35 -18.51
N PRO A 92 9.50 13.68 -19.81
CA PRO A 92 8.87 12.80 -20.77
C PRO A 92 9.72 11.54 -20.85
N VAL A 93 9.28 10.48 -20.17
CA VAL A 93 9.81 9.13 -20.38
C VAL A 93 9.62 8.85 -21.87
N SER A 94 10.73 8.70 -22.61
CA SER A 94 10.66 8.55 -24.06
C SER A 94 9.81 7.33 -24.40
N THR A 95 9.18 7.34 -25.57
CA THR A 95 8.39 6.19 -26.05
C THR A 95 9.23 4.91 -26.03
N GLU A 96 10.53 5.02 -26.34
CA GLU A 96 11.50 3.93 -26.25
C GLU A 96 11.70 3.42 -24.82
N THR A 97 11.86 4.31 -23.84
CA THR A 97 11.99 3.91 -22.42
C THR A 97 10.71 3.24 -21.92
N ARG A 98 9.52 3.73 -22.28
CA ARG A 98 8.25 3.07 -21.91
C ARG A 98 8.09 1.69 -22.57
N ILE A 99 8.52 1.54 -23.83
CA ILE A 99 8.51 0.25 -24.52
C ILE A 99 9.50 -0.72 -23.84
N ALA A 100 10.71 -0.27 -23.50
CA ALA A 100 11.70 -1.07 -22.80
C ALA A 100 11.21 -1.49 -21.41
N GLU A 101 10.65 -0.58 -20.63
CA GLU A 101 10.03 -0.88 -19.33
C GLU A 101 8.90 -1.91 -19.47
N ARG A 102 8.00 -1.72 -20.45
CA ARG A 102 6.92 -2.68 -20.71
C ARG A 102 7.44 -4.05 -21.10
N GLN A 103 8.48 -4.13 -21.93
CA GLN A 103 9.12 -5.39 -22.32
C GLN A 103 9.77 -6.08 -21.13
N VAL A 104 10.45 -5.33 -20.25
CA VAL A 104 11.05 -5.88 -19.02
C VAL A 104 9.96 -6.39 -18.07
N VAL A 105 8.88 -5.64 -17.89
CA VAL A 105 7.74 -6.06 -17.05
C VAL A 105 7.10 -7.32 -17.63
N GLU A 106 6.85 -7.37 -18.93
CA GLU A 106 6.27 -8.54 -19.61
C GLU A 106 7.18 -9.77 -19.48
N ALA A 107 8.48 -9.62 -19.73
CA ALA A 107 9.45 -10.71 -19.60
C ALA A 107 9.51 -11.24 -18.16
N ASN A 108 9.49 -10.36 -17.16
CA ASN A 108 9.45 -10.75 -15.76
C ASN A 108 8.12 -11.40 -15.38
N ALA A 109 7.00 -10.89 -15.88
CA ALA A 109 5.68 -11.47 -15.65
C ALA A 109 5.59 -12.89 -16.24
N GLN A 110 6.12 -13.09 -17.46
CA GLN A 110 6.21 -14.39 -18.08
C GLN A 110 7.10 -15.35 -17.27
N ALA A 111 8.28 -14.90 -16.83
CA ALA A 111 9.16 -15.72 -15.99
C ALA A 111 8.48 -16.14 -14.67
N VAL A 112 7.75 -15.23 -14.02
CA VAL A 112 6.98 -15.54 -12.81
C VAL A 112 5.85 -16.53 -13.11
N ALA A 113 5.14 -16.37 -14.23
CA ALA A 113 4.10 -17.29 -14.66
C ALA A 113 4.67 -18.70 -14.91
N ASP A 114 5.79 -18.80 -15.62
CA ASP A 114 6.49 -20.05 -15.92
C ASP A 114 6.91 -20.76 -14.62
N ILE A 115 7.48 -20.03 -13.67
CA ILE A 115 7.84 -20.57 -12.34
C ILE A 115 6.60 -21.09 -11.62
N ARG A 116 5.50 -20.32 -11.58
CA ARG A 116 4.25 -20.76 -10.91
C ARG A 116 3.67 -22.00 -11.56
N LEU A 117 3.71 -22.11 -12.89
CA LEU A 117 3.27 -23.30 -13.62
C LEU A 117 4.17 -24.50 -13.34
N ALA A 118 5.50 -24.30 -13.30
CA ALA A 118 6.46 -25.34 -12.95
C ALA A 118 6.22 -25.85 -11.51
N HIS A 119 6.10 -24.96 -10.53
CA HIS A 119 5.79 -25.32 -9.15
C HIS A 119 4.48 -26.12 -9.05
N ARG A 120 3.41 -25.70 -9.73
CA ARG A 120 2.15 -26.45 -9.76
C ARG A 120 2.35 -27.87 -10.30
N LYS A 121 3.12 -28.03 -11.37
CA LYS A 121 3.43 -29.34 -11.94
C LYS A 121 4.25 -30.22 -10.99
N ASP A 122 5.25 -29.65 -10.33
CA ASP A 122 6.13 -30.37 -9.40
C ASP A 122 5.37 -30.79 -8.13
N ILE A 123 4.51 -29.92 -7.60
CA ILE A 123 3.62 -30.22 -6.49
C ILE A 123 2.70 -31.40 -6.84
N GLN A 124 2.05 -31.34 -8.01
CA GLN A 124 1.17 -32.44 -8.46
C GLN A 124 1.95 -33.75 -8.61
N ARG A 125 3.13 -33.73 -9.23
CA ARG A 125 3.98 -34.91 -9.36
C ARG A 125 4.36 -35.49 -8.00
N THR A 126 4.76 -34.64 -7.06
CA THR A 126 5.19 -35.06 -5.72
C THR A 126 4.02 -35.62 -4.92
N ARG A 127 2.82 -35.04 -5.07
CA ARG A 127 1.58 -35.59 -4.50
C ARG A 127 1.30 -37.00 -5.03
N THR A 128 1.36 -37.20 -6.34
CA THR A 128 1.15 -38.52 -6.95
C THR A 128 2.12 -39.55 -6.38
N ILE A 129 3.42 -39.22 -6.31
CA ILE A 129 4.43 -40.12 -5.73
C ILE A 129 4.11 -40.44 -4.26
N THR A 130 3.77 -39.43 -3.46
CA THR A 130 3.43 -39.62 -2.04
C THR A 130 2.23 -40.54 -1.85
N MET A 131 1.20 -40.39 -2.68
CA MET A 131 0.01 -41.27 -2.65
C MET A 131 0.34 -42.70 -3.12
N SER A 132 1.19 -42.87 -4.12
CA SER A 132 1.67 -44.19 -4.52
C SER A 132 2.44 -44.89 -3.40
N LEU A 133 3.32 -44.16 -2.68
CA LEU A 133 4.05 -44.70 -1.53
C LEU A 133 3.12 -45.07 -0.36
N LEU A 134 2.04 -44.30 -0.14
CA LEU A 134 1.01 -44.68 0.83
C LEU A 134 0.29 -45.97 0.41
N CYS A 135 -0.04 -46.12 -0.88
CA CYS A 135 -0.65 -47.35 -1.39
C CYS A 135 0.26 -48.58 -1.21
N GLU A 136 1.57 -48.44 -1.46
CA GLU A 136 2.53 -49.50 -1.16
C GLU A 136 2.59 -49.83 0.34
N LEU A 137 2.55 -48.80 1.19
CA LEU A 137 2.54 -48.99 2.64
C LEU A 137 1.27 -49.72 3.10
N GLU A 138 0.10 -49.39 2.54
CA GLU A 138 -1.15 -50.10 2.79
C GLU A 138 -1.00 -51.59 2.48
N GLN A 139 -0.45 -51.93 1.31
CA GLN A 139 -0.20 -53.33 0.91
C GLN A 139 0.75 -54.04 1.88
N GLN A 140 1.81 -53.37 2.34
CA GLN A 140 2.77 -53.94 3.31
C GLN A 140 2.20 -54.09 4.72
N THR A 141 1.14 -53.35 5.06
CA THR A 141 0.49 -53.41 6.38
C THR A 141 -0.63 -54.44 6.49
N GLY A 142 -1.08 -55.02 5.38
CA GLY A 142 -2.10 -56.07 5.38
C GLY A 142 -1.68 -57.30 6.19
N SER A 143 -2.61 -57.91 6.92
CA SER A 143 -2.36 -59.09 7.76
C SER A 143 -1.66 -60.22 7.00
N ASP A 144 -2.13 -60.47 5.78
CA ASP A 144 -1.65 -61.57 4.95
C ASP A 144 -0.24 -61.28 4.42
N ALA A 145 0.03 -60.03 4.01
CA ALA A 145 1.34 -59.61 3.58
C ALA A 145 2.37 -59.66 4.72
N VAL A 146 1.99 -59.24 5.93
CA VAL A 146 2.84 -59.33 7.11
C VAL A 146 3.17 -60.79 7.44
N ALA A 147 2.19 -61.68 7.37
CA ALA A 147 2.41 -63.12 7.61
C ALA A 147 3.36 -63.73 6.57
N LEU A 148 3.15 -63.44 5.28
CA LEU A 148 4.02 -63.93 4.20
C LEU A 148 5.46 -63.41 4.33
N LEU A 149 5.64 -62.15 4.70
CA LEU A 149 6.97 -61.57 4.94
C LEU A 149 7.65 -62.21 6.17
N GLN A 150 6.90 -62.51 7.22
CA GLN A 150 7.44 -63.22 8.39
C GLN A 150 7.88 -64.64 8.02
N GLU A 151 7.05 -65.38 7.27
CA GLU A 151 7.38 -66.71 6.79
C GLU A 151 8.62 -66.70 5.87
N LEU A 152 8.71 -65.73 4.97
CA LEU A 152 9.91 -65.54 4.14
C LEU A 152 11.16 -65.33 5.00
N GLY A 153 11.08 -64.53 6.07
CA GLY A 153 12.19 -64.37 7.02
C GLY A 153 12.60 -65.67 7.70
N VAL A 154 11.64 -66.52 8.06
CA VAL A 154 11.91 -67.86 8.61
C VAL A 154 12.62 -68.75 7.58
N LEU A 155 12.16 -68.75 6.33
CA LEU A 155 12.74 -69.54 5.25
C LEU A 155 14.14 -69.07 4.83
N MET A 156 14.41 -67.77 4.93
CA MET A 156 15.72 -67.18 4.60
C MET A 156 16.75 -67.32 5.72
N ARG A 157 16.39 -67.86 6.89
CA ARG A 157 17.29 -67.98 8.04
C ARG A 157 18.53 -68.80 7.69
N ALA A 158 19.69 -68.15 7.77
CA ALA A 158 21.00 -68.71 7.48
C ALA A 158 22.01 -68.25 8.53
N GLU A 159 22.14 -69.02 9.61
CA GLU A 159 22.99 -68.67 10.74
C GLU A 159 24.48 -68.91 10.44
N ASP A 160 25.31 -67.98 10.90
CA ASP A 160 26.76 -68.16 10.92
C ASP A 160 27.20 -69.11 12.05
N LYS A 161 28.51 -69.33 12.16
CA LYS A 161 29.11 -70.20 13.18
C LYS A 161 28.81 -69.77 14.62
N ASN A 162 28.35 -68.54 14.82
CA ASN A 162 28.00 -67.95 16.11
C ASN A 162 26.48 -67.87 16.32
N GLY A 163 25.67 -68.47 15.43
CA GLY A 163 24.20 -68.41 15.50
C GLY A 163 23.61 -67.06 15.05
N GLN A 164 24.41 -66.20 14.41
CA GLN A 164 23.99 -64.86 13.99
C GLN A 164 23.62 -64.87 12.50
N ASP A 165 22.54 -64.18 12.16
CA ASP A 165 22.13 -63.94 10.77
C ASP A 165 21.76 -62.47 10.62
N LYS A 166 22.80 -61.64 10.48
CA LYS A 166 22.66 -60.18 10.42
C LYS A 166 21.79 -59.70 9.26
N LEU A 167 21.75 -60.45 8.16
CA LEU A 167 20.95 -60.10 6.99
C LEU A 167 19.47 -60.30 7.30
N ASN A 168 19.12 -61.45 7.89
CA ASN A 168 17.74 -61.72 8.27
C ASN A 168 17.28 -60.87 9.46
N ASP A 169 18.17 -60.58 10.42
CA ASP A 169 17.87 -59.65 11.52
C ASP A 169 17.54 -58.24 10.99
N LEU A 170 18.27 -57.78 9.95
CA LEU A 170 17.98 -56.52 9.27
C LEU A 170 16.66 -56.59 8.50
N TYR A 171 16.39 -57.69 7.80
CA TYR A 171 15.13 -57.92 7.10
C TYR A 171 13.93 -57.83 8.06
N HIS A 172 13.96 -58.57 9.17
CA HIS A 172 12.91 -58.53 10.21
C HIS A 172 12.73 -57.13 10.78
N LYS A 173 13.81 -56.36 10.94
CA LYS A 173 13.74 -54.96 11.37
C LYS A 173 13.04 -54.07 10.33
N ILE A 174 13.29 -54.27 9.05
CA ILE A 174 12.66 -53.48 7.97
C ILE A 174 11.16 -53.79 7.87
N ILE A 175 10.77 -55.06 7.93
CA ILE A 175 9.36 -55.48 7.89
C ILE A 175 8.66 -55.34 9.25
N SER A 176 9.29 -54.72 10.24
CA SER A 176 8.69 -54.52 11.56
C SER A 176 7.72 -53.35 11.56
N LEU A 177 6.77 -53.38 12.51
CA LEU A 177 5.80 -52.30 12.69
C LEU A 177 6.46 -50.93 12.96
N PRO A 178 7.52 -50.81 13.79
CA PRO A 178 8.22 -49.53 13.99
C PRO A 178 8.76 -48.91 12.69
N GLY A 179 9.30 -49.73 11.78
CA GLY A 179 9.78 -49.28 10.48
C GLY A 179 8.65 -48.67 9.64
N ARG A 180 7.54 -49.40 9.50
CA ARG A 180 6.35 -48.93 8.77
C ARG A 180 5.72 -47.70 9.40
N ALA A 181 5.62 -47.63 10.72
CA ALA A 181 5.06 -46.48 11.44
C ALA A 181 5.91 -45.21 11.21
N LYS A 182 7.23 -45.34 11.15
CA LYS A 182 8.12 -44.23 10.78
C LYS A 182 7.86 -43.76 9.35
N THR A 183 7.79 -44.69 8.38
CA THR A 183 7.46 -44.36 6.99
C THR A 183 6.12 -43.64 6.88
N MET A 184 5.08 -44.10 7.60
CA MET A 184 3.77 -43.44 7.63
C MET A 184 3.86 -42.01 8.15
N LYS A 185 4.62 -41.80 9.23
CA LYS A 185 4.84 -40.46 9.80
C LYS A 185 5.52 -39.54 8.79
N ASP A 186 6.61 -39.98 8.18
CA ASP A 186 7.38 -39.19 7.22
C ASP A 186 6.54 -38.83 5.98
N LEU A 187 5.71 -39.78 5.49
CA LEU A 187 4.74 -39.53 4.41
C LEU A 187 3.62 -38.56 4.83
N GLY A 188 3.11 -38.67 6.05
CA GLY A 188 2.13 -37.73 6.61
C GLY A 188 2.66 -36.31 6.75
N GLU A 189 3.91 -36.15 7.18
CA GLU A 189 4.60 -34.85 7.21
C GLU A 189 4.78 -34.29 5.79
N SER A 190 5.17 -35.13 4.83
CA SER A 190 5.28 -34.76 3.41
C SER A 190 3.94 -34.28 2.85
N LEU A 191 2.84 -34.98 3.14
CA LEU A 191 1.49 -34.56 2.74
C LEU A 191 1.09 -33.22 3.35
N ARG A 192 1.41 -32.98 4.63
CA ARG A 192 1.13 -31.71 5.29
C ARG A 192 1.81 -30.54 4.57
N VAL A 193 3.08 -30.72 4.19
CA VAL A 193 3.85 -29.72 3.44
C VAL A 193 3.27 -29.53 2.05
N LEU A 194 2.93 -30.61 1.34
CA LEU A 194 2.32 -30.53 0.01
C LEU A 194 1.00 -29.78 0.01
N VAL A 195 0.13 -30.03 1.00
CA VAL A 195 -1.14 -29.29 1.12
C VAL A 195 -0.90 -27.79 1.32
N ALA A 196 0.09 -27.40 2.12
CA ALA A 196 0.44 -25.98 2.28
C ALA A 196 0.95 -25.37 0.95
N LEU A 197 1.84 -26.07 0.24
CA LEU A 197 2.35 -25.63 -1.06
C LEU A 197 1.25 -25.55 -2.13
N GLU A 198 0.29 -26.48 -2.13
CA GLU A 198 -0.89 -26.43 -2.99
C GLU A 198 -1.71 -25.18 -2.69
N ARG A 199 -2.04 -24.92 -1.43
CA ARG A 199 -2.80 -23.74 -1.03
C ARG A 199 -2.12 -22.45 -1.48
N GLN A 200 -0.79 -22.35 -1.33
CA GLN A 200 0.00 -21.22 -1.83
C GLN A 200 -0.03 -21.12 -3.37
N ALA A 201 0.18 -22.22 -4.08
CA ALA A 201 0.23 -22.24 -5.54
C ALA A 201 -1.13 -21.88 -6.19
N PHE A 202 -2.23 -22.17 -5.51
CA PHE A 202 -3.61 -21.86 -5.92
C PHE A 202 -4.18 -20.56 -5.33
N GLY A 203 -3.43 -19.84 -4.49
CA GLY A 203 -3.88 -18.58 -3.88
C GLY A 203 -4.98 -18.77 -2.82
N LEU A 204 -5.06 -19.96 -2.21
CA LEU A 204 -6.03 -20.28 -1.16
C LEU A 204 -5.58 -19.85 0.24
N ASP A 205 -4.34 -19.37 0.37
CA ASP A 205 -3.79 -18.78 1.60
C ASP A 205 -3.95 -17.25 1.68
N ASP A 206 -4.63 -16.62 0.70
CA ASP A 206 -4.87 -15.16 0.64
C ASP A 206 -5.92 -14.65 1.66
N LYS A 207 -5.99 -15.24 2.86
CA LYS A 207 -6.71 -14.63 3.98
C LYS A 207 -5.92 -13.51 4.67
N ASP A 208 -4.62 -13.38 4.39
CA ASP A 208 -3.75 -12.36 5.00
C ASP A 208 -3.13 -11.38 3.98
N ASN A 209 -3.47 -11.49 2.69
CA ASN A 209 -2.96 -10.61 1.65
C ASN A 209 -4.03 -9.62 1.16
N ALA A 210 -4.84 -9.11 2.09
CA ALA A 210 -5.43 -7.80 1.86
C ALA A 210 -4.23 -6.87 1.63
N GLN A 211 -4.18 -6.21 0.46
CA GLN A 211 -3.29 -5.07 0.27
C GLN A 211 -3.51 -4.14 1.46
N VAL A 212 -2.59 -4.18 2.42
CA VAL A 212 -2.60 -3.23 3.51
C VAL A 212 -2.27 -1.92 2.83
N ASP A 213 -3.28 -1.08 2.66
CA ASP A 213 -3.13 0.27 2.11
C ASP A 213 -1.87 0.89 2.75
N PRO A 214 -0.92 1.46 1.99
CA PRO A 214 0.33 1.99 2.52
C PRO A 214 0.14 2.90 3.74
N LEU A 215 -1.00 3.59 3.83
CA LEU A 215 -1.38 4.39 5.00
C LEU A 215 -1.72 3.52 6.22
N THR A 216 -2.41 2.39 6.02
CA THR A 216 -2.69 1.38 7.05
C THR A 216 -1.42 0.67 7.51
N ALA A 217 -0.47 0.43 6.61
CA ALA A 217 0.84 -0.14 6.96
C ALA A 217 1.69 0.83 7.80
N LEU A 218 1.64 2.13 7.47
CA LEU A 218 2.25 3.20 8.27
C LEU A 218 1.60 3.31 9.65
N LEU A 219 0.27 3.26 9.71
CA LEU A 219 -0.50 3.35 10.96
C LEU A 219 -0.15 2.18 11.90
N HIS A 220 -0.07 0.96 11.36
CA HIS A 220 0.39 -0.20 12.11
C HIS A 220 1.85 -0.07 12.56
N GLY A 221 2.72 0.51 11.73
CA GLY A 221 4.11 0.80 12.10
C GLY A 221 4.22 1.79 13.25
N ILE A 222 3.42 2.86 13.24
CA ILE A 222 3.37 3.87 14.30
C ILE A 222 2.74 3.28 15.57
N ALA A 223 1.65 2.53 15.45
CA ALA A 223 1.00 1.86 16.58
C ALA A 223 1.90 0.80 17.24
N LYS A 224 2.81 0.19 16.48
CA LYS A 224 3.74 -0.83 16.99
C LYS A 224 5.06 -0.26 17.51
N SER A 225 5.51 0.90 17.02
CA SER A 225 6.74 1.57 17.51
C SER A 225 6.46 2.52 18.68
N SER A 226 5.25 3.07 18.78
CA SER A 226 4.82 3.88 19.92
C SER A 226 4.19 3.00 20.99
N GLY A 227 5.03 2.37 21.80
CA GLY A 227 4.60 1.89 23.11
C GLY A 227 3.99 3.07 23.88
N ASN A 228 2.65 3.09 23.98
CA ASN A 228 1.81 3.85 24.93
C ASN A 228 1.24 5.25 24.56
N ALA A 229 1.13 5.69 23.30
CA ALA A 229 0.58 7.05 23.05
C ALA A 229 -0.82 7.13 22.41
N PHE A 230 -1.28 6.16 21.62
CA PHE A 230 -2.61 6.23 21.00
C PHE A 230 -3.27 4.86 20.93
N ARG A 231 -4.14 4.56 21.90
CA ARG A 231 -5.15 3.52 21.75
C ARG A 231 -6.39 4.16 21.10
N PRO A 232 -7.00 3.55 20.08
CA PRO A 232 -8.37 3.88 19.71
C PRO A 232 -9.26 3.71 20.95
N ILE A 233 -9.93 4.77 21.37
CA ILE A 233 -10.91 4.71 22.46
C ILE A 233 -12.05 3.83 21.93
N ALA A 234 -12.22 2.66 22.55
CA ALA A 234 -13.18 1.66 22.08
C ALA A 234 -14.63 1.97 22.47
N ASP A 235 -14.88 2.99 23.30
CA ASP A 235 -16.23 3.45 23.64
C ASP A 235 -16.17 4.93 24.03
N ASP A 236 -16.78 5.79 23.21
CA ASP A 236 -17.05 7.19 23.55
C ASP A 236 -18.40 7.26 24.28
N PRO A 237 -18.44 7.56 25.59
CA PRO A 237 -19.69 7.66 26.34
C PRO A 237 -20.54 8.89 25.96
N GLU A 238 -20.06 9.79 25.09
CA GLU A 238 -20.82 10.94 24.58
C GLU A 238 -21.51 10.68 23.22
N HIS A 239 -21.28 9.54 22.57
CA HIS A 239 -22.14 9.06 21.49
C HIS A 239 -23.34 8.30 22.06
N GLY A 240 -24.31 9.05 22.59
CA GLY A 240 -25.60 8.53 23.02
C GLY A 240 -26.28 7.71 21.93
N GLU A 241 -26.87 6.59 22.36
CA GLU A 241 -27.77 5.68 21.65
C GLU A 241 -28.30 6.21 20.32
N ALA A 242 -27.86 5.60 19.22
CA ALA A 242 -28.62 5.64 17.98
C ALA A 242 -30.02 5.07 18.27
N PRO A 243 -31.11 5.79 17.96
CA PRO A 243 -32.45 5.25 18.19
C PRO A 243 -32.61 3.99 17.34
N ALA A 244 -33.10 2.93 17.98
CA ALA A 244 -33.50 1.68 17.35
C ALA A 244 -34.65 1.91 16.35
N GLY A 245 -34.32 2.44 15.18
CA GLY A 245 -35.18 2.50 14.00
C GLY A 245 -34.90 1.28 13.14
N GLY A 246 -35.55 0.16 13.45
CA GLY A 246 -35.55 -1.01 12.59
C GLY A 246 -36.16 -0.65 11.23
N PHE A 247 -35.34 -0.63 10.19
CA PHE A 247 -35.82 -0.68 8.82
C PHE A 247 -36.43 -2.08 8.60
N GLN A 248 -37.75 -2.18 8.70
CA GLN A 248 -38.48 -3.36 8.26
C GLN A 248 -38.60 -3.30 6.72
N PRO A 249 -38.17 -4.34 5.98
CA PRO A 249 -38.48 -4.42 4.56
C PRO A 249 -40.00 -4.62 4.42
N VAL A 250 -40.64 -3.74 3.65
CA VAL A 250 -42.04 -3.90 3.24
C VAL A 250 -42.11 -5.18 2.41
N ALA A 251 -42.87 -6.17 2.88
CA ALA A 251 -43.25 -7.33 2.07
C ALA A 251 -44.32 -6.88 1.07
N ASP A 252 -44.06 -7.10 -0.22
CA ASP A 252 -45.07 -6.93 -1.26
C ASP A 252 -46.24 -7.92 -1.01
N PRO A 253 -47.50 -7.48 -1.12
CA PRO A 253 -48.63 -8.39 -1.03
C PRO A 253 -48.68 -9.27 -2.29
N GLU A 254 -48.76 -10.58 -2.05
CA GLU A 254 -48.99 -11.62 -3.06
C GLU A 254 -50.25 -11.28 -3.88
N GLU A 255 -50.11 -11.22 -5.21
CA GLU A 255 -51.23 -11.19 -6.15
C GLU A 255 -51.91 -12.57 -6.11
N GLU A 256 -53.10 -12.64 -5.51
CA GLU A 256 -54.05 -13.74 -5.67
C GLU A 256 -54.60 -13.71 -7.11
N GLU A 257 -54.24 -14.70 -7.92
CA GLU A 257 -54.96 -15.05 -9.15
C GLU A 257 -56.05 -16.07 -8.82
N ASP A 258 -57.32 -15.64 -8.96
CA ASP A 258 -58.50 -16.46 -9.24
C ASP A 258 -58.77 -16.49 -10.76
#